data_AF-A0A3E0E816-F1
#
_entry.id   AF-A0A3E0E816-F1
#
_cell.length_a   1.000
_cell.length_b   1.000
_cell.length_c   1.000
_cell.angle_alpha   90.00
_cell.angle_beta   90.00
_cell.angle_gamma   90.00
#
_symmetry.space_group_name_H-M   'P 1'
#
loop_
_entity.id
_entity.type
_entity.pdbx_description
1 polymer ?
#
loop_
_entity_poly.entity_id
_entity_poly.type
_entity_poly.pdbx_seq_one_letter_code
_entity_poly.pdbx_strand_id
1 'polypeptide(L)'
;MNYHIIINNVKTVDELPGSWSNQDLIELLDRFGFPDASKSNPAELRELLSMAISDFEPAEAAAIMLEYRLSDKLNEGQIDQMSHDMLLDKISEEYPVIGLHHQLFNINQLLHKAYNGKFPSAKATITEFVMSSEDPNAEAITKEVVLKAFQHTLNDSNLIKRLFSDHLEGKVKFEEADSIIWDLSDKGDNQYQLITSEYWMARDEFVEAELDAEVILFEEDENED
;
A
#
# COMPACT_ATOMS: atom_id res chain seq x y z
N MET A 1 -20.09 -15.70 -8.84
CA MET A 1 -19.25 -15.73 -10.07
C MET A 1 -18.01 -16.55 -9.77
N ASN A 2 -17.53 -17.38 -10.69
CA ASN A 2 -16.39 -18.26 -10.42
C ASN A 2 -15.13 -17.80 -11.16
N TYR A 3 -13.99 -17.77 -10.48
CA TYR A 3 -12.71 -17.40 -11.06
C TYR A 3 -11.66 -18.48 -10.77
N HIS A 4 -10.87 -18.81 -11.78
CA HIS A 4 -9.70 -19.65 -11.64
C HIS A 4 -8.49 -18.77 -11.36
N ILE A 5 -7.74 -19.07 -10.30
CA ILE A 5 -6.59 -18.28 -9.81
C ILE A 5 -5.35 -19.16 -9.77
N ILE A 6 -4.23 -18.64 -10.26
CA ILE A 6 -2.91 -19.24 -10.11
C ILE A 6 -1.96 -18.20 -9.53
N ILE A 7 -1.45 -18.43 -8.32
CA ILE A 7 -0.42 -17.60 -7.67
C ILE A 7 0.95 -18.04 -8.20
N ASN A 8 1.54 -17.23 -9.08
CA ASN A 8 2.83 -17.54 -9.70
C ASN A 8 4.00 -17.23 -8.77
N ASN A 9 3.94 -16.07 -8.09
CA ASN A 9 5.04 -15.57 -7.28
C ASN A 9 4.54 -14.57 -6.24
N VAL A 10 5.07 -14.68 -5.02
CA VAL A 10 4.83 -13.74 -3.92
C VAL A 10 6.17 -13.35 -3.33
N LYS A 11 6.47 -12.05 -3.32
CA LYS A 11 7.72 -11.51 -2.78
C LYS A 11 7.45 -10.36 -1.82
N THR A 12 8.24 -10.31 -0.76
CA THR A 12 8.27 -9.19 0.18
C THR A 12 9.38 -8.22 -0.24
N VAL A 13 9.10 -6.92 -0.22
CA VAL A 13 10.06 -5.85 -0.53
C VAL A 13 10.05 -4.77 0.55
N ASP A 14 11.22 -4.20 0.82
CA ASP A 14 11.32 -3.10 1.79
C ASP A 14 10.93 -1.75 1.19
N GLU A 15 11.12 -1.51 -0.11
CA GLU A 15 10.69 -0.26 -0.76
C GLU A 15 10.02 -0.57 -2.10
N LEU A 16 8.97 0.18 -2.39
CA LEU A 16 8.29 0.12 -3.68
C LEU A 16 9.02 1.00 -4.71
N PRO A 17 9.47 0.42 -5.85
CA PRO A 17 10.07 1.19 -6.92
C PRO A 17 9.11 2.25 -7.45
N GLY A 18 9.61 3.47 -7.66
CA GLY A 18 8.81 4.56 -8.24
C GLY A 18 7.87 5.29 -7.29
N SER A 19 7.88 4.99 -5.98
CA SER A 19 7.08 5.70 -4.96
C SER A 19 7.41 7.19 -4.81
N TRP A 20 8.59 7.58 -5.29
CA TRP A 20 9.09 8.95 -5.29
C TRP A 20 9.60 9.27 -6.70
N SER A 21 8.96 10.24 -7.35
CA SER A 21 9.40 10.77 -8.65
C SER A 21 10.58 11.72 -8.46
N ASN A 22 11.32 12.01 -9.54
CA ASN A 22 12.39 13.01 -9.48
C ASN A 22 11.87 14.39 -9.04
N GLN A 23 10.64 14.75 -9.44
CA GLN A 23 10.01 15.99 -9.01
C GLN A 23 9.74 16.00 -7.50
N ASP A 24 9.26 14.88 -6.96
CA ASP A 24 9.07 14.76 -5.50
C ASP A 24 10.39 14.93 -4.76
N LEU A 25 11.47 14.29 -5.25
CA LEU A 25 12.79 14.38 -4.63
C LEU A 25 13.36 15.80 -4.66
N ILE A 26 13.16 16.54 -5.75
CA ILE A 26 13.60 17.94 -5.89
C ILE A 26 12.85 18.83 -4.90
N GLU A 27 11.53 18.71 -4.83
CA GLU A 27 10.71 19.52 -3.92
C GLU A 27 11.01 19.21 -2.45
N LEU A 28 11.25 17.94 -2.12
CA LEU A 28 11.71 17.56 -0.78
C LEU A 28 13.09 18.16 -0.47
N LEU A 29 14.04 18.07 -1.39
CA LEU A 29 15.36 18.70 -1.24
C LEU A 29 15.25 20.20 -0.96
N ASP A 30 14.39 20.91 -1.69
CA ASP A 30 14.15 22.34 -1.46
C ASP A 30 13.56 22.60 -0.06
N ARG A 31 12.64 21.74 0.43
CA ARG A 31 12.07 21.80 1.79
C ARG A 31 13.10 21.52 2.88
N PHE A 32 14.06 20.64 2.61
CA PHE A 32 15.21 20.39 3.49
C PHE A 32 16.32 21.44 3.34
N GLY A 33 16.09 22.51 2.56
CA GLY A 33 17.02 23.63 2.43
C GLY A 33 18.22 23.36 1.53
N PHE A 34 18.17 22.31 0.69
CA PHE A 34 19.23 22.03 -0.28
C PHE A 34 19.16 23.00 -1.47
N PRO A 35 20.21 23.78 -1.76
CA PRO A 35 20.15 24.78 -2.82
C PRO A 35 20.22 24.16 -4.23
N ASP A 36 19.50 24.75 -5.17
CA ASP A 36 19.57 24.41 -6.61
C ASP A 36 19.28 22.92 -6.93
N ALA A 37 18.41 22.25 -6.15
CA ALA A 37 18.10 20.82 -6.30
C ALA A 37 17.67 20.43 -7.74
N SER A 38 16.97 21.32 -8.43
CA SER A 38 16.53 21.14 -9.82
C SER A 38 17.66 21.02 -10.87
N LYS A 39 18.88 21.45 -10.53
CA LYS A 39 20.07 21.34 -11.40
C LYS A 39 20.89 20.08 -11.13
N SER A 40 20.55 19.33 -10.07
CA SER A 40 21.25 18.12 -9.69
C SER A 40 21.01 16.99 -10.70
N ASN A 41 21.96 16.06 -10.76
CA ASN A 41 21.82 14.86 -11.57
C ASN A 41 20.66 13.99 -11.02
N PRO A 42 19.67 13.59 -11.85
CA PRO A 42 18.57 12.73 -11.40
C PRO A 42 19.00 11.44 -10.70
N ALA A 43 20.16 10.87 -11.10
CA ALA A 43 20.69 9.67 -10.48
C ALA A 43 21.18 9.88 -9.03
N GLU A 44 21.49 11.11 -8.65
CA GLU A 44 22.06 11.48 -7.34
C GLU A 44 20.99 12.01 -6.38
N LEU A 45 19.78 12.36 -6.86
CA LEU A 45 18.74 13.00 -6.04
C LEU A 45 18.39 12.24 -4.76
N ARG A 46 18.33 10.90 -4.81
CA ARG A 46 18.05 10.08 -3.62
C ARG A 46 19.17 10.16 -2.59
N GLU A 47 20.42 10.14 -3.03
CA GLU A 47 21.57 10.23 -2.14
C GLU A 47 21.64 11.61 -1.49
N LEU A 48 21.47 12.67 -2.30
CA LEU A 48 21.40 14.05 -1.81
C LEU A 48 20.27 14.24 -0.80
N LEU A 49 19.08 13.69 -1.07
CA LEU A 49 17.95 13.78 -0.16
C LEU A 49 18.24 13.06 1.16
N SER A 50 18.85 11.88 1.12
CA SER A 50 19.25 11.16 2.33
C SER A 50 20.24 11.97 3.17
N MET A 51 21.18 12.67 2.55
CA MET A 51 22.11 13.55 3.25
C MET A 51 21.37 14.74 3.88
N ALA A 52 20.53 15.42 3.12
CA ALA A 52 19.77 16.58 3.59
C ALA A 52 18.84 16.22 4.77
N ILE A 53 18.16 15.07 4.70
CA ILE A 53 17.33 14.57 5.80
C ILE A 53 18.17 14.33 7.06
N SER A 54 19.37 13.77 6.93
CA SER A 54 20.20 13.39 8.07
C SER A 54 20.70 14.57 8.93
N ASP A 55 20.61 15.79 8.41
CA ASP A 55 20.96 17.02 9.13
C ASP A 55 19.84 17.49 10.10
N PHE A 56 18.66 16.86 10.05
CA PHE A 56 17.50 17.18 10.88
C PHE A 56 17.28 16.11 11.96
N GLU A 57 16.64 16.49 13.06
CA GLU A 57 16.17 15.49 14.03
C GLU A 57 15.10 14.60 13.38
N PRO A 58 15.02 13.30 13.73
CA PRO A 58 14.13 12.36 13.04
C PRO A 58 12.67 12.82 12.98
N ALA A 59 12.12 13.35 14.08
CA ALA A 59 10.75 13.84 14.11
C ALA A 59 10.57 15.08 13.21
N GLU A 60 11.54 15.99 13.14
CA GLU A 60 11.47 17.16 12.26
C GLU A 60 11.45 16.75 10.79
N ALA A 61 12.30 15.79 10.40
CA ALA A 61 12.29 15.26 9.04
C ALA A 61 10.99 14.53 8.71
N ALA A 62 10.43 13.78 9.66
CA ALA A 62 9.13 13.14 9.49
C ALA A 62 8.01 14.16 9.28
N ALA A 63 7.99 15.25 10.06
CA ALA A 63 7.02 16.33 9.92
C ALA A 63 7.09 16.96 8.52
N ILE A 64 8.28 17.27 8.01
CA ILE A 64 8.48 17.84 6.66
C ILE A 64 7.92 16.90 5.57
N MET A 65 8.20 15.60 5.68
CA MET A 65 7.72 14.62 4.71
C MET A 65 6.21 14.40 4.76
N LEU A 66 5.63 14.35 5.97
CA LEU A 66 4.19 14.27 6.18
C LEU A 66 3.49 15.51 5.63
N GLU A 67 4.02 16.70 5.87
CA GLU A 67 3.47 17.95 5.34
C GLU A 67 3.51 17.96 3.80
N TYR A 68 4.60 17.52 3.19
CA TYR A 68 4.71 17.45 1.73
C TYR A 68 3.64 16.54 1.09
N ARG A 69 3.39 15.36 1.68
CA ARG A 69 2.51 14.35 1.07
C ARG A 69 1.05 14.39 1.54
N LEU A 70 0.79 14.86 2.76
CA LEU A 70 -0.48 14.64 3.47
C LEU A 70 -1.10 15.91 4.06
N SER A 71 -0.57 17.11 3.77
CA SER A 71 -1.13 18.38 4.27
C SER A 71 -2.55 18.68 3.75
N ASP A 72 -3.01 17.99 2.69
CA ASP A 72 -4.40 18.08 2.23
C ASP A 72 -5.36 17.18 3.05
N LYS A 73 -4.83 16.23 3.81
CA LYS A 73 -5.59 15.26 4.62
C LYS A 73 -5.41 15.44 6.13
N LEU A 74 -4.26 15.95 6.55
CA LEU A 74 -3.85 16.08 7.93
C LEU A 74 -3.62 17.56 8.27
N ASN A 75 -4.06 17.98 9.45
CA ASN A 75 -3.75 19.30 9.97
C ASN A 75 -2.37 19.33 10.67
N GLU A 76 -1.86 20.53 10.96
CA GLU A 76 -0.55 20.74 11.59
C GLU A 76 -0.37 19.94 12.89
N GLY A 77 -1.37 19.92 13.77
CA GLY A 77 -1.31 19.18 15.03
C GLY A 77 -1.28 17.66 14.84
N GLN A 78 -1.97 17.14 13.82
CA GLN A 78 -1.89 15.72 13.46
C GLN A 78 -0.52 15.37 12.89
N ILE A 79 0.05 16.22 12.04
CA ILE A 79 1.39 16.02 11.48
C ILE A 79 2.45 16.04 12.58
N ASP A 80 2.39 17.02 13.48
CA ASP A 80 3.33 17.15 14.61
C ASP A 80 3.31 15.91 15.49
N GLN A 81 2.13 15.50 15.97
CA GLN A 81 1.98 14.31 16.79
C GLN A 81 2.45 13.05 16.06
N MET A 82 2.03 12.87 14.80
CA MET A 82 2.39 11.71 14.00
C MET A 82 3.89 11.61 13.76
N SER A 83 4.57 12.73 13.54
CA SER A 83 6.02 12.77 13.31
C SER A 83 6.82 12.21 14.49
N HIS A 84 6.31 12.38 15.72
CA HIS A 84 6.86 11.80 16.92
C HIS A 84 6.49 10.32 17.07
N ASP A 85 5.22 9.98 16.85
CA ASP A 85 4.72 8.61 17.05
C ASP A 85 5.35 7.62 16.05
N MET A 86 5.69 8.08 14.83
CA MET A 86 6.40 7.30 13.81
C MET A 86 7.76 6.77 14.26
N LEU A 87 8.36 7.30 15.34
CA LEU A 87 9.61 6.78 15.90
C LEU A 87 9.40 5.58 16.83
N LEU A 88 8.18 5.41 17.34
CA LEU A 88 7.83 4.40 18.34
C LEU A 88 7.04 3.26 17.70
N ASP A 89 6.06 3.62 16.88
CA ASP A 89 5.04 2.71 16.38
C ASP A 89 5.01 2.69 14.85
N LYS A 90 4.44 1.62 14.29
CA LYS A 90 4.27 1.51 12.84
C LYS A 90 3.02 2.25 12.42
N ILE A 91 3.08 3.57 12.38
CA ILE A 91 1.91 4.40 12.09
C ILE A 91 1.25 4.06 10.76
N SER A 92 2.00 3.59 9.76
CA SER A 92 1.40 3.09 8.52
C SER A 92 0.39 1.95 8.73
N GLU A 93 0.61 1.09 9.73
CA GLU A 93 -0.22 -0.07 10.08
C GLU A 93 -1.24 0.24 11.20
N GLU A 94 -1.03 1.30 11.97
CA GLU A 94 -1.83 1.63 13.16
C GLU A 94 -2.78 2.83 12.95
N TYR A 95 -2.53 3.67 11.95
CA TYR A 95 -3.38 4.83 11.69
C TYR A 95 -4.77 4.40 11.20
N PRO A 96 -5.87 4.91 11.79
CA PRO A 96 -7.22 4.40 11.52
C PRO A 96 -7.74 4.71 10.11
N VAL A 97 -7.16 5.68 9.40
CA VAL A 97 -7.58 6.03 8.03
C VAL A 97 -6.78 5.18 7.04
N ILE A 98 -7.36 4.05 6.63
CA ILE A 98 -6.74 3.07 5.74
C ILE A 98 -6.26 3.70 4.42
N GLY A 99 -7.01 4.68 3.90
CA GLY A 99 -6.63 5.42 2.68
C GLY A 99 -5.28 6.13 2.75
N LEU A 100 -4.75 6.40 3.95
CA LEU A 100 -3.42 6.99 4.14
C LEU A 100 -2.30 5.96 4.24
N HIS A 101 -2.63 4.67 4.42
CA HIS A 101 -1.66 3.61 4.67
C HIS A 101 -0.53 3.60 3.64
N HIS A 102 -0.85 3.65 2.34
CA HIS A 102 0.17 3.63 1.29
C HIS A 102 1.15 4.81 1.38
N GLN A 103 0.65 6.02 1.62
CA GLN A 103 1.51 7.21 1.71
C GLN A 103 2.35 7.18 2.98
N LEU A 104 1.76 6.77 4.11
CA LEU A 104 2.47 6.60 5.38
C LEU A 104 3.57 5.54 5.26
N PHE A 105 3.30 4.43 4.59
CA PHE A 105 4.30 3.41 4.27
C PHE A 105 5.47 4.01 3.46
N ASN A 106 5.19 4.74 2.39
CA ASN A 106 6.23 5.31 1.52
C ASN A 106 7.11 6.34 2.24
N ILE A 107 6.52 7.17 3.11
CA ILE A 107 7.24 8.11 3.97
C ILE A 107 8.12 7.34 4.96
N ASN A 108 7.53 6.38 5.67
CA ASN A 108 8.22 5.58 6.67
C ASN A 108 9.44 4.85 6.09
N GLN A 109 9.33 4.24 4.91
CA GLN A 109 10.46 3.51 4.32
C GLN A 109 11.62 4.41 3.90
N LEU A 110 11.34 5.64 3.44
CA LEU A 110 12.39 6.60 3.12
C LEU A 110 13.10 7.05 4.41
N LEU A 111 12.35 7.40 5.46
CA LEU A 111 12.90 7.80 6.76
C LEU A 111 13.66 6.66 7.45
N HIS A 112 13.12 5.44 7.42
CA HIS A 112 13.76 4.24 7.93
C HIS A 112 15.15 4.06 7.31
N LYS A 113 15.27 4.22 5.99
CA LYS A 113 16.56 4.15 5.29
C LYS A 113 17.48 5.32 5.63
N ALA A 114 16.98 6.55 5.57
CA ALA A 114 17.78 7.76 5.83
C ALA A 114 18.39 7.77 7.25
N TYR A 115 17.69 7.20 8.23
CA TYR A 115 18.14 7.14 9.62
C TYR A 115 18.62 5.76 10.08
N ASN A 116 19.02 4.88 9.16
CA ASN A 116 19.60 3.55 9.48
C ASN A 116 18.74 2.73 10.45
N GLY A 117 17.41 2.76 10.26
CA GLY A 117 16.45 1.95 11.01
C GLY A 117 15.92 2.55 12.30
N LYS A 118 16.10 3.86 12.55
CA LYS A 118 15.46 4.54 13.70
C LYS A 118 13.93 4.45 13.67
N PHE A 119 13.33 4.55 12.50
CA PHE A 119 11.89 4.36 12.31
C PHE A 119 11.58 2.85 12.26
N PRO A 120 10.46 2.36 12.80
CA PRO A 120 10.05 0.97 12.65
C PRO A 120 10.00 0.55 11.18
N SER A 121 10.39 -0.69 10.86
CA SER A 121 10.36 -1.18 9.48
C SER A 121 8.98 -1.69 9.11
N ALA A 122 8.44 -1.24 7.98
CA ALA A 122 7.28 -1.86 7.33
C ALA A 122 7.75 -2.51 6.00
N LYS A 123 6.96 -3.45 5.47
CA LYS A 123 7.24 -4.08 4.17
C LYS A 123 6.01 -4.14 3.30
N ALA A 124 6.24 -4.24 1.99
CA ALA A 124 5.21 -4.45 1.00
C ALA A 124 5.28 -5.87 0.43
N THR A 125 4.12 -6.40 0.05
CA THR A 125 3.99 -7.66 -0.67
C THR A 125 3.63 -7.37 -2.12
N ILE A 126 4.37 -7.99 -3.03
CA ILE A 126 4.08 -7.99 -4.47
C ILE A 126 3.72 -9.41 -4.88
N THR A 127 2.51 -9.58 -5.42
CA THR A 127 1.98 -10.86 -5.88
C THR A 127 1.77 -10.82 -7.38
N GLU A 128 2.37 -11.76 -8.10
CA GLU A 128 2.15 -12.00 -9.52
C GLU A 128 1.26 -13.24 -9.66
N PHE A 129 0.15 -13.12 -10.37
CA PHE A 129 -0.86 -14.16 -10.46
C PHE A 129 -1.57 -14.17 -11.81
N VAL A 130 -2.20 -15.29 -12.14
CA VAL A 130 -3.19 -15.40 -13.22
C VAL A 130 -4.56 -15.41 -12.59
N MET A 131 -5.51 -14.69 -13.18
CA MET A 131 -6.91 -14.78 -12.81
C MET A 131 -7.77 -14.74 -14.06
N SER A 132 -8.62 -15.74 -14.22
CA SER A 132 -9.49 -15.88 -15.39
C SER A 132 -10.84 -16.45 -14.99
N SER A 133 -11.85 -16.28 -15.85
CA SER A 133 -13.16 -16.88 -15.64
C SER A 133 -13.73 -17.39 -16.96
N GLU A 134 -14.35 -18.56 -16.90
CA GLU A 134 -15.19 -19.09 -17.98
C GLU A 134 -16.68 -18.74 -17.78
N ASP A 135 -17.04 -18.10 -16.66
CA ASP A 135 -18.40 -17.67 -16.36
C ASP A 135 -18.78 -16.49 -17.27
N PRO A 136 -19.84 -16.60 -18.09
CA PRO A 136 -20.29 -15.50 -18.94
C PRO A 136 -20.71 -14.25 -18.16
N ASN A 137 -21.03 -14.39 -16.88
CA ASN A 137 -21.42 -13.30 -15.98
C ASN A 137 -20.24 -12.80 -15.13
N ALA A 138 -19.00 -13.23 -15.41
CA ALA A 138 -17.84 -12.72 -14.71
C ALA A 138 -17.69 -11.21 -14.92
N GLU A 139 -17.46 -10.52 -13.81
CA GLU A 139 -17.15 -9.10 -13.82
C GLU A 139 -15.67 -8.83 -14.12
N ALA A 140 -15.37 -7.55 -14.34
CA ALA A 140 -13.99 -7.11 -14.50
C ALA A 140 -13.17 -7.42 -13.24
N ILE A 141 -11.90 -7.78 -13.43
CA ILE A 141 -10.99 -8.07 -12.32
C ILE A 141 -10.57 -6.75 -11.68
N THR A 142 -11.32 -6.34 -10.66
CA THR A 142 -11.08 -5.16 -9.82
C THR A 142 -10.35 -5.55 -8.54
N LYS A 143 -9.91 -4.56 -7.75
CA LYS A 143 -9.31 -4.79 -6.43
C LYS A 143 -10.26 -5.55 -5.49
N GLU A 144 -11.55 -5.20 -5.49
CA GLU A 144 -12.58 -5.92 -4.72
C GLU A 144 -12.68 -7.39 -5.15
N VAL A 145 -12.79 -7.64 -6.46
CA VAL A 145 -12.86 -9.01 -7.01
C VAL A 145 -11.61 -9.82 -6.61
N VAL A 146 -10.43 -9.22 -6.72
CA VAL A 146 -9.17 -9.87 -6.31
C VAL A 146 -9.17 -10.18 -4.81
N LEU A 147 -9.59 -9.27 -3.93
CA LEU A 147 -9.63 -9.54 -2.48
C LEU A 147 -10.61 -10.66 -2.12
N LYS A 148 -11.82 -10.62 -2.69
CA LYS A 148 -12.84 -11.67 -2.48
C LYS A 148 -12.38 -13.02 -3.00
N ALA A 149 -11.58 -13.05 -4.06
CA ALA A 149 -11.01 -14.27 -4.60
C ALA A 149 -9.82 -14.77 -3.75
N PHE A 150 -8.92 -13.86 -3.35
CA PHE A 150 -7.72 -14.15 -2.55
C PHE A 150 -8.04 -14.61 -1.13
N GLN A 151 -9.23 -14.34 -0.59
CA GLN A 151 -9.63 -14.93 0.70
C GLN A 151 -9.51 -16.46 0.67
N HIS A 152 -9.71 -17.11 -0.47
CA HIS A 152 -9.60 -18.56 -0.61
C HIS A 152 -8.13 -19.03 -0.71
N THR A 153 -7.20 -18.15 -1.06
CA THR A 153 -5.76 -18.45 -1.12
C THR A 153 -5.04 -18.17 0.19
N LEU A 154 -5.62 -17.31 1.04
CA LEU A 154 -5.02 -16.86 2.30
C LEU A 154 -5.41 -17.77 3.47
N ASN A 155 -4.53 -17.90 4.47
CA ASN A 155 -4.84 -18.63 5.69
C ASN A 155 -6.01 -17.99 6.48
N ASP A 156 -6.62 -18.75 7.40
CA ASP A 156 -7.80 -18.29 8.15
C ASP A 156 -7.50 -17.18 9.17
N SER A 157 -6.25 -17.06 9.60
CA SER A 157 -5.81 -16.02 10.53
C SER A 157 -5.58 -14.65 9.88
N ASN A 158 -5.60 -14.58 8.54
CA ASN A 158 -5.31 -13.36 7.80
C ASN A 158 -6.19 -12.20 8.28
N LEU A 159 -5.58 -11.02 8.36
CA LEU A 159 -6.22 -9.83 8.93
C LEU A 159 -7.45 -9.38 8.15
N ILE A 160 -7.41 -9.45 6.81
CA ILE A 160 -8.52 -9.01 5.95
C ILE A 160 -9.77 -9.83 6.26
N LYS A 161 -9.62 -11.16 6.39
CA LYS A 161 -10.72 -12.06 6.78
C LYS A 161 -11.35 -11.68 8.12
N ARG A 162 -10.52 -11.29 9.09
CA ARG A 162 -10.97 -10.93 10.44
C ARG A 162 -11.68 -9.58 10.50
N LEU A 163 -11.23 -8.61 9.70
CA LEU A 163 -11.77 -7.24 9.73
C LEU A 163 -12.92 -7.02 8.74
N PHE A 164 -12.92 -7.72 7.61
CA PHE A 164 -13.80 -7.45 6.47
C PHE A 164 -14.64 -8.67 6.06
N SER A 165 -14.98 -9.56 6.99
CA SER A 165 -15.75 -10.78 6.70
C SER A 165 -17.05 -10.51 5.92
N ASP A 166 -17.86 -9.55 6.38
CA ASP A 166 -19.11 -9.21 5.69
C ASP A 166 -18.90 -8.59 4.30
N HIS A 167 -17.76 -7.91 4.09
CA HIS A 167 -17.42 -7.33 2.79
C HIS A 167 -16.98 -8.44 1.83
N LEU A 168 -16.16 -9.38 2.31
CA LEU A 168 -15.73 -10.55 1.57
C LEU A 168 -16.89 -11.49 1.19
N GLU A 169 -17.90 -11.58 2.05
CA GLU A 169 -19.13 -12.35 1.82
C GLU A 169 -20.16 -11.60 0.94
N GLY A 170 -19.89 -10.36 0.54
CA GLY A 170 -20.78 -9.57 -0.32
C GLY A 170 -22.05 -9.08 0.37
N LYS A 171 -22.08 -9.02 1.70
CA LYS A 171 -23.21 -8.48 2.47
C LYS A 171 -23.23 -6.95 2.53
N VAL A 172 -22.06 -6.34 2.36
CA VAL A 172 -21.85 -4.89 2.35
C VAL A 172 -20.87 -4.53 1.24
N LYS A 173 -20.92 -3.27 0.79
CA LYS A 173 -20.00 -2.71 -0.19
C LYS A 173 -18.56 -2.73 0.32
N PHE A 174 -17.58 -2.97 -0.56
CA PHE A 174 -16.17 -3.09 -0.19
C PHE A 174 -15.29 -1.92 -0.66
N GLU A 175 -15.56 -0.71 -0.17
CA GLU A 175 -14.85 0.51 -0.58
C GLU A 175 -13.37 0.52 -0.15
N GLU A 176 -13.06 -0.14 0.98
CA GLU A 176 -11.69 -0.24 1.51
C GLU A 176 -10.76 -1.05 0.61
N ALA A 177 -11.30 -1.84 -0.32
CA ALA A 177 -10.51 -2.62 -1.28
C ALA A 177 -9.50 -1.75 -2.04
N ASP A 178 -9.88 -0.51 -2.38
CA ASP A 178 -9.04 0.45 -3.06
C ASP A 178 -7.84 0.93 -2.24
N SER A 179 -7.94 0.85 -0.91
CA SER A 179 -6.90 1.25 0.03
C SER A 179 -6.10 0.07 0.59
N ILE A 180 -6.66 -1.14 0.58
CA ILE A 180 -5.97 -2.39 0.94
C ILE A 180 -5.01 -2.79 -0.19
N ILE A 181 -5.49 -2.83 -1.44
CA ILE A 181 -4.62 -3.05 -2.61
C ILE A 181 -4.17 -1.69 -3.12
N TRP A 182 -2.88 -1.40 -3.01
CA TRP A 182 -2.33 -0.11 -3.43
C TRP A 182 -2.27 0.01 -4.95
N ASP A 183 -1.81 -1.05 -5.62
CA ASP A 183 -1.78 -1.14 -7.08
C ASP A 183 -2.29 -2.51 -7.54
N LEU A 184 -3.10 -2.49 -8.60
CA LEU A 184 -3.50 -3.67 -9.35
C LEU A 184 -3.24 -3.37 -10.83
N SER A 185 -2.23 -4.03 -11.38
CA SER A 185 -1.78 -3.87 -12.76
C SER A 185 -2.15 -5.09 -13.59
N ASP A 186 -2.94 -4.89 -14.65
CA ASP A 186 -3.11 -5.88 -15.73
C ASP A 186 -1.83 -5.91 -16.61
N LYS A 187 -1.23 -7.09 -16.74
CA LYS A 187 -0.02 -7.33 -17.55
C LYS A 187 -0.34 -8.00 -18.90
N GLY A 188 -1.62 -8.24 -19.20
CA GLY A 188 -2.09 -8.96 -20.38
C GLY A 188 -2.19 -10.47 -20.18
N ASP A 189 -2.92 -11.15 -21.06
CA ASP A 189 -3.09 -12.61 -21.04
C ASP A 189 -3.55 -13.16 -19.68
N ASN A 190 -4.48 -12.46 -19.02
CA ASN A 190 -5.01 -12.78 -17.68
C ASN A 190 -3.95 -12.75 -16.57
N GLN A 191 -2.76 -12.18 -16.82
CA GLN A 191 -1.72 -12.01 -15.82
C GLN A 191 -1.86 -10.66 -15.13
N TYR A 192 -1.76 -10.68 -13.81
CA TYR A 192 -1.92 -9.51 -12.96
C TYR A 192 -0.76 -9.40 -11.98
N GLN A 193 -0.50 -8.16 -11.56
CA GLN A 193 0.37 -7.86 -10.44
C GLN A 193 -0.40 -7.03 -9.41
N LEU A 194 -0.39 -7.50 -8.17
CA LEU A 194 -0.93 -6.82 -7.02
C LEU A 194 0.19 -6.33 -6.12
N ILE A 195 0.06 -5.11 -5.61
CA ILE A 195 0.95 -4.52 -4.60
C ILE A 195 0.11 -4.11 -3.39
N THR A 196 0.55 -4.52 -2.20
CA THR A 196 -0.09 -4.21 -0.92
C THR A 196 0.95 -4.20 0.21
N SER A 197 0.50 -3.93 1.44
CA SER A 197 1.32 -4.04 2.65
C SER A 197 1.46 -5.49 3.10
N GLU A 198 2.63 -5.86 3.63
CA GLU A 198 2.81 -7.14 4.33
C GLU A 198 1.84 -7.28 5.52
N TYR A 199 1.41 -6.16 6.10
CA TYR A 199 0.36 -6.11 7.13
C TYR A 199 -0.99 -6.70 6.67
N TRP A 200 -1.34 -6.51 5.40
CA TRP A 200 -2.60 -6.98 4.83
C TRP A 200 -2.51 -8.41 4.33
N MET A 201 -1.42 -8.72 3.62
CA MET A 201 -1.16 -10.02 3.02
C MET A 201 0.33 -10.31 3.10
N ALA A 202 0.74 -11.09 4.11
CA ALA A 202 2.12 -11.54 4.21
C ALA A 202 2.36 -12.75 3.30
N ARG A 203 3.61 -12.92 2.85
CA ARG A 203 3.99 -13.95 1.88
C ARG A 203 3.65 -15.37 2.35
N ASP A 204 3.81 -15.64 3.64
CA ASP A 204 3.55 -16.93 4.28
C ASP A 204 2.08 -17.20 4.57
N GLU A 205 1.20 -16.22 4.31
CA GLU A 205 -0.25 -16.42 4.43
C GLU A 205 -0.88 -17.06 3.20
N PHE A 206 -0.18 -17.09 2.06
CA PHE A 206 -0.65 -17.77 0.84
C PHE A 206 -0.44 -19.29 0.98
N VAL A 207 -1.55 -20.04 1.09
CA VAL A 207 -1.55 -21.48 1.38
C VAL A 207 -1.75 -22.36 0.14
N GLU A 208 -2.45 -21.85 -0.88
CA GLU A 208 -2.72 -22.56 -2.13
C GLU A 208 -2.24 -21.76 -3.33
N ALA A 209 -1.57 -22.44 -4.26
CA ALA A 209 -1.00 -21.81 -5.46
C ALA A 209 -1.94 -21.84 -6.67
N GLU A 210 -2.95 -22.71 -6.68
CA GLU A 210 -3.92 -22.85 -7.78
C GLU A 210 -5.24 -23.34 -7.21
N LEU A 211 -6.33 -22.63 -7.53
CA LEU A 211 -7.67 -22.93 -7.02
C LEU A 211 -8.76 -22.24 -7.86
N ASP A 212 -9.98 -22.70 -7.67
CA ASP A 212 -11.18 -22.00 -8.12
C ASP A 212 -11.81 -21.26 -6.93
N ALA A 213 -12.20 -20.01 -7.15
CA ALA A 213 -12.76 -19.13 -6.15
C ALA A 213 -14.15 -18.65 -6.55
N GLU A 214 -15.12 -18.85 -5.65
CA GLU A 214 -16.42 -18.19 -5.75
C GLU A 214 -16.33 -16.77 -5.19
N VAL A 215 -16.74 -15.81 -6.01
CA VAL A 215 -16.83 -14.38 -5.68
C VAL A 215 -18.29 -13.96 -5.70
N ILE A 216 -18.73 -13.37 -4.58
CA ILE A 216 -20.06 -12.80 -4.38
C ILE A 216 -19.89 -11.30 -4.22
N LEU A 217 -20.44 -10.52 -5.15
CA LEU A 217 -20.42 -9.06 -5.07
C LEU A 217 -21.63 -8.55 -4.28
N PHE A 218 -21.50 -7.36 -3.70
CA PHE A 218 -22.60 -6.71 -3.02
C PHE A 218 -23.63 -6.24 -4.05
N GLU A 219 -24.89 -6.62 -3.85
CA GLU A 219 -26.02 -6.12 -4.62
C GLU A 219 -26.79 -5.13 -3.73
N GLU A 220 -26.88 -3.87 -4.16
CA GLU A 220 -27.65 -2.86 -3.46
C GLU A 220 -29.15 -3.15 -3.72
N ASP A 221 -29.92 -3.41 -2.66
CA ASP A 221 -31.36 -3.65 -2.78
C ASP A 221 -32.03 -2.38 -3.35
N GLU A 222 -32.49 -2.43 -4.61
CA GLU A 222 -33.21 -1.33 -5.30
C GLU A 222 -34.57 -0.97 -4.65
N ASN A 223 -34.89 -1.46 -3.44
CA ASN A 223 -36.20 -1.34 -2.80
C ASN A 223 -36.21 -0.50 -1.51
N GLU A 224 -35.15 0.21 -1.17
CA GLU A 224 -35.18 1.23 -0.10
C GLU A 224 -35.33 2.66 -0.67
N ASP A 225 -36.51 2.94 -1.23
CA ASP A 225 -37.06 4.29 -1.43
C ASP A 225 -38.34 4.47 -0.58
#